data_AF-A0A101HW51-F1
#
_entry.id   AF-A0A101HW51-F1
#
_cell.length_a   1.000
_cell.length_b   1.000
_cell.length_c   1.000
_cell.angle_alpha   90.00
_cell.angle_beta   90.00
_cell.angle_gamma   90.00
#
_symmetry.space_group_name_H-M   'P 1'
#
loop_
_entity.id
_entity.type
_entity.pdbx_description
1 polymer ?
#
loop_
_entity_poly.entity_id
_entity_poly.type
_entity_poly.pdbx_seq_one_letter_code
_entity_poly.pdbx_strand_id
1 'polypeptide(L)'
;MNLYHVDLHIHTVLSPCAELDMGAPEIIARCRDEGIDMIAITDHNSARNTEALSRASEDSDVEVIPGLEVQSSEDIHIVCLMPDGKTARVFEDWIVERLPCIRNIPDKFGTQLVIDENNIITEESDILLVQGIDATADEIVD
;
A
#
# COMPACT_ATOMS: atom_id res chain seq x y z
N MET A 1 20.92 -8.61 21.28
CA MET A 1 19.88 -7.82 20.57
C MET A 1 20.27 -7.82 19.11
N ASN A 2 19.37 -8.23 18.24
CA ASN A 2 19.55 -8.05 16.80
C ASN A 2 19.09 -6.63 16.45
N LEU A 3 19.80 -5.97 15.55
CA LEU A 3 19.40 -4.69 14.97
C LEU A 3 18.61 -5.00 13.70
N TYR A 4 17.51 -4.29 13.47
CA TYR A 4 16.71 -4.40 12.26
C TYR A 4 16.63 -3.03 11.59
N HIS A 5 16.79 -2.99 10.27
CA HIS A 5 16.51 -1.84 9.43
C HIS A 5 15.11 -1.96 8.85
N VAL A 6 14.32 -0.90 8.99
CA VAL A 6 12.89 -0.95 8.70
C VAL A 6 12.46 0.31 7.96
N ASP A 7 11.63 0.13 6.93
CA ASP A 7 10.89 1.22 6.27
C ASP A 7 9.38 0.96 6.37
N LEU A 8 8.66 1.83 7.07
CA LEU A 8 7.24 1.61 7.39
C LEU A 8 6.28 2.42 6.50
N HIS A 9 6.77 3.07 5.45
CA HIS A 9 5.95 3.92 4.60
C HIS A 9 6.35 3.79 3.12
N ILE A 10 6.05 2.62 2.53
CA ILE A 10 6.32 2.34 1.12
C ILE A 10 5.02 2.33 0.32
N HIS A 11 5.06 2.95 -0.85
CA HIS A 11 4.01 2.90 -1.86
C HIS A 11 4.43 2.00 -3.02
N THR A 12 3.51 1.22 -3.53
CA THR A 12 3.68 0.38 -4.72
C THR A 12 3.07 1.06 -5.94
N VAL A 13 3.18 0.41 -7.10
CA VAL A 13 2.53 0.80 -8.35
C VAL A 13 1.00 0.96 -8.27
N LEU A 14 0.36 0.61 -7.14
CA LEU A 14 -1.04 0.92 -6.88
C LEU A 14 -1.27 2.38 -6.51
N SER A 15 -0.30 3.03 -5.88
CA SER A 15 -0.43 4.43 -5.47
C SER A 15 -0.17 5.39 -6.63
N PRO A 16 -1.00 6.45 -6.79
CA PRO A 16 -0.87 7.41 -7.89
C PRO A 16 0.42 8.25 -7.86
N CYS A 17 1.10 8.34 -6.72
CA CYS A 17 2.39 9.01 -6.60
C CYS A 17 3.59 8.10 -6.85
N ALA A 18 3.37 6.81 -7.11
CA ALA A 18 4.42 5.84 -7.37
C ALA A 18 4.67 5.66 -8.87
N GLU A 19 5.90 5.31 -9.21
CA GLU A 19 6.31 5.01 -10.58
C GLU A 19 5.96 3.54 -10.94
N LEU A 20 5.93 3.24 -12.24
CA LEU A 20 5.60 1.89 -12.74
C LEU A 20 6.63 0.82 -12.35
N ASP A 21 7.83 1.22 -11.93
CA ASP A 21 8.89 0.31 -11.46
C ASP A 21 8.77 -0.01 -9.96
N MET A 22 7.77 0.53 -9.26
CA MET A 22 7.42 0.18 -7.88
C MET A 22 6.62 -1.13 -7.81
N GLY A 23 7.10 -2.15 -8.53
CA GLY A 23 6.55 -3.50 -8.59
C GLY A 23 7.04 -4.38 -7.43
N ALA A 24 6.44 -5.56 -7.29
CA ALA A 24 6.68 -6.42 -6.14
C ALA A 24 8.12 -7.00 -6.12
N PRO A 25 8.63 -7.64 -7.19
CA PRO A 25 10.02 -8.08 -7.25
C PRO A 25 11.04 -6.97 -7.08
N GLU A 26 10.78 -5.78 -7.65
CA GLU A 26 11.70 -4.64 -7.65
C GLU A 26 11.88 -4.07 -6.24
N ILE A 27 10.78 -3.91 -5.49
CA ILE A 27 10.81 -3.44 -4.10
C ILE A 27 11.58 -4.44 -3.22
N ILE A 28 11.28 -5.74 -3.32
CA ILE A 28 11.96 -6.77 -2.52
C ILE A 28 13.45 -6.85 -2.87
N ALA A 29 13.81 -6.79 -4.16
CA ALA A 29 15.21 -6.77 -4.59
C ALA A 29 15.95 -5.53 -4.05
N ARG A 30 15.34 -4.35 -4.11
CA ARG A 30 15.87 -3.11 -3.55
C ARG A 30 16.12 -3.23 -2.05
N CYS A 31 15.17 -3.78 -1.29
CA CYS A 31 15.32 -3.99 0.15
C CYS A 31 16.52 -4.90 0.47
N ARG A 32 16.71 -5.98 -0.29
CA ARG A 32 17.86 -6.88 -0.14
C ARG A 32 19.18 -6.18 -0.43
N ASP A 33 19.23 -5.38 -1.49
CA ASP A 33 20.44 -4.63 -1.88
C ASP A 33 20.83 -3.57 -0.83
N GLU A 34 19.83 -3.00 -0.14
CA GLU A 34 20.03 -1.97 0.88
C GLU A 34 20.13 -2.52 2.31
N GLY A 35 19.92 -3.82 2.50
CA GLY A 35 19.93 -4.44 3.82
C GLY A 35 18.79 -3.95 4.72
N ILE A 36 17.59 -3.79 4.15
CA ILE A 36 16.34 -3.53 4.86
C ILE A 36 15.71 -4.88 5.20
N ASP A 37 15.47 -5.11 6.48
CA ASP A 37 14.98 -6.40 7.00
C ASP A 37 13.45 -6.49 7.00
N MET A 38 12.76 -5.34 7.03
CA MET A 38 11.32 -5.29 7.17
C MET A 38 10.75 -4.04 6.51
N ILE A 39 9.64 -4.20 5.79
CA ILE A 39 8.93 -3.10 5.15
C ILE A 39 7.44 -3.12 5.48
N ALA A 40 6.78 -1.97 5.45
CA ALA A 40 5.32 -1.91 5.40
C ALA A 40 4.85 -1.36 4.06
N ILE A 41 3.87 -2.04 3.48
CA ILE A 41 3.18 -1.58 2.27
C ILE A 41 2.01 -0.73 2.71
N THR A 42 2.01 0.53 2.30
CA THR A 42 1.10 1.56 2.79
C THR A 42 0.55 2.37 1.63
N ASP A 43 0.01 1.68 0.63
CA ASP A 43 -0.62 2.34 -0.51
C ASP A 43 -1.77 3.24 -0.07
N HIS A 44 -2.02 4.30 -0.84
CA HIS A 44 -3.11 5.22 -0.54
C HIS A 44 -4.45 4.48 -0.50
N ASN A 45 -5.12 4.53 0.65
CA ASN A 45 -6.46 3.98 0.89
C ASN A 45 -6.65 2.51 0.45
N SER A 46 -5.58 1.73 0.29
CA SER A 46 -5.66 0.34 -0.18
C SER A 46 -4.56 -0.55 0.38
N ALA A 47 -4.88 -1.82 0.59
CA ALA A 47 -3.93 -2.85 1.04
C ALA A 47 -3.60 -3.86 -0.07
N ARG A 48 -4.13 -3.70 -1.28
CA ARG A 48 -4.27 -4.80 -2.26
C ARG A 48 -2.98 -5.36 -2.81
N ASN A 49 -1.91 -4.58 -2.83
CA ASN A 49 -0.60 -5.07 -3.25
C ASN A 49 0.23 -5.70 -2.13
N THR A 50 -0.25 -5.67 -0.88
CA THR A 50 0.44 -6.32 0.24
C THR A 50 0.69 -7.80 -0.05
N GLU A 51 -0.31 -8.54 -0.53
CA GLU A 51 -0.17 -9.98 -0.80
C GLU A 51 0.88 -10.25 -1.88
N ALA A 52 0.92 -9.43 -2.94
CA ALA A 52 1.93 -9.53 -3.98
C ALA A 52 3.35 -9.38 -3.41
N LEU A 53 3.55 -8.39 -2.52
CA LEU A 53 4.85 -8.17 -1.87
C LEU A 53 5.19 -9.29 -0.88
N SER A 54 4.25 -9.73 -0.06
CA SER A 54 4.47 -10.84 0.87
C SER A 54 4.87 -12.12 0.15
N ARG A 55 4.24 -12.42 -1.00
CA ARG A 55 4.57 -13.60 -1.82
C ARG A 55 5.90 -13.43 -2.55
N ALA A 56 6.21 -12.23 -3.05
CA ALA A 56 7.51 -11.93 -3.65
C ALA A 56 8.67 -11.99 -2.64
N SER A 57 8.39 -11.83 -1.34
CA SER A 57 9.39 -11.87 -0.27
C SER A 57 9.64 -13.27 0.32
N GLU A 58 8.86 -14.29 -0.03
CA GLU A 58 8.96 -15.66 0.54
C GLU A 58 10.36 -16.29 0.42
N ASP A 59 11.10 -15.99 -0.66
CA ASP A 59 12.48 -16.46 -0.90
C ASP A 59 13.56 -15.43 -0.46
N SER A 60 13.20 -14.52 0.43
CA SER A 60 14.06 -13.47 0.97
C SER A 60 14.02 -13.42 2.50
N ASP A 61 14.97 -12.68 3.08
CA ASP A 61 14.97 -12.36 4.52
C ASP A 61 14.18 -11.07 4.84
N VAL A 62 13.40 -10.54 3.89
CA VAL A 62 12.62 -9.30 4.04
C VAL A 62 11.21 -9.63 4.51
N GLU A 63 10.83 -9.13 5.68
CA GLU A 63 9.47 -9.26 6.22
C GLU A 63 8.57 -8.14 5.68
N VAL A 64 7.35 -8.50 5.24
CA VAL A 64 6.38 -7.54 4.73
C VAL A 64 5.22 -7.38 5.71
N ILE A 65 5.07 -6.18 6.26
CA ILE A 65 3.96 -5.77 7.11
C ILE A 65 2.81 -5.24 6.24
N PRO A 66 1.60 -5.80 6.39
CA PRO A 66 0.39 -5.24 5.80
C PRO A 66 0.08 -3.85 6.36
N GLY A 67 -0.23 -2.90 5.50
CA GLY A 67 -0.62 -1.57 5.91
C GLY A 67 -1.36 -0.81 4.82
N LEU A 68 -1.78 0.42 5.17
CA LEU A 68 -2.41 1.38 4.28
C LEU A 68 -2.01 2.79 4.72
N GLU A 69 -1.92 3.73 3.79
CA GLU A 69 -1.91 5.16 4.12
C GLU A 69 -3.31 5.72 3.88
N VAL A 70 -4.04 5.99 4.96
CA VAL A 70 -5.40 6.52 4.90
C VAL A 70 -5.37 8.03 4.94
N GLN A 71 -6.06 8.68 4.01
CA GLN A 71 -6.24 10.13 4.02
C GLN A 71 -7.60 10.46 4.62
N SER A 72 -7.63 11.23 5.71
CA SER A 72 -8.88 11.65 6.35
C SER A 72 -9.60 12.74 5.57
N SER A 73 -10.86 13.00 5.93
CA SER A 73 -11.66 14.13 5.45
C SER A 73 -11.04 15.51 5.74
N GLU A 74 -10.08 15.56 6.67
CA GLU A 74 -9.36 16.75 7.08
C GLU A 74 -8.03 16.93 6.34
N ASP A 75 -7.74 16.09 5.34
CA ASP A 75 -6.47 16.05 4.59
C ASP A 75 -5.28 15.64 5.46
N ILE A 76 -5.52 14.77 6.45
CA ILE A 76 -4.49 14.19 7.32
C ILE A 76 -4.19 12.77 6.86
N HIS A 77 -2.93 12.49 6.57
CA HIS A 77 -2.46 11.17 6.16
C HIS A 77 -2.02 10.36 7.38
N ILE A 78 -2.49 9.12 7.47
CA ILE A 78 -2.28 8.24 8.62
C ILE A 78 -1.77 6.89 8.10
N VAL A 79 -0.57 6.52 8.54
CA VAL A 79 -0.01 5.18 8.31
C VAL A 79 -0.65 4.21 9.29
N CYS A 80 -1.38 3.23 8.76
CA CYS A 80 -2.07 2.20 9.51
C CYS A 80 -1.38 0.86 9.27
N LEU A 81 -0.70 0.32 10.29
CA LEU A 81 -0.04 -0.98 10.24
C LEU A 81 -0.96 -2.07 10.80
N MET A 82 -1.07 -3.18 10.09
CA MET A 82 -2.01 -4.24 10.39
C MET A 82 -1.28 -5.53 10.79
N PRO A 83 -1.82 -6.31 11.73
CA PRO A 83 -1.16 -7.53 12.21
C PRO A 83 -1.08 -8.63 11.14
N ASP A 84 -2.00 -8.60 10.17
CA ASP A 84 -2.08 -9.57 9.08
C ASP A 84 -2.91 -9.03 7.91
N GLY A 85 -2.79 -9.67 6.74
CA GLY A 85 -3.49 -9.26 5.52
C GLY A 85 -5.01 -9.37 5.61
N LYS A 86 -5.56 -10.24 6.48
CA LYS A 86 -7.00 -10.34 6.68
C LYS A 86 -7.53 -9.13 7.44
N THR A 87 -6.83 -8.68 8.47
CA THR A 87 -7.17 -7.46 9.20
C THR A 87 -7.05 -6.24 8.30
N ALA A 88 -5.99 -6.17 7.48
CA ALA A 88 -5.83 -5.12 6.48
C ALA A 88 -6.98 -5.08 5.48
N ARG A 89 -7.44 -6.25 5.01
CA ARG A 89 -8.59 -6.32 4.09
C ARG A 89 -9.90 -5.86 4.73
N VAL A 90 -10.17 -6.24 5.98
CA VAL A 90 -11.36 -5.78 6.70
C VAL A 90 -11.34 -4.26 6.88
N PHE A 91 -10.17 -3.69 7.16
CA PHE A 91 -10.02 -2.23 7.27
C PHE A 91 -10.16 -1.53 5.91
N GLU A 92 -9.59 -2.10 4.85
CA GLU A 92 -9.80 -1.63 3.49
C GLU A 92 -11.28 -1.60 3.09
N ASP A 93 -12.05 -2.66 3.42
CA ASP A 93 -13.48 -2.68 3.12
C ASP A 93 -14.21 -1.49 3.81
N TRP A 94 -13.83 -1.14 5.05
CA TRP A 94 -14.35 0.03 5.76
C TRP A 94 -13.97 1.37 5.09
N ILE A 95 -12.76 1.47 4.54
CA ILE A 95 -12.29 2.64 3.77
C ILE A 95 -13.07 2.76 2.45
N VAL A 96 -13.21 1.67 1.70
CA VAL A 96 -13.89 1.67 0.38
C VAL A 96 -15.33 2.14 0.50
N GLU A 97 -16.04 1.80 1.58
CA GLU A 97 -17.39 2.31 1.85
C GLU A 97 -17.47 3.83 2.04
N ARG A 98 -16.33 4.48 2.36
CA ARG A 98 -16.20 5.92 2.66
C ARG A 98 -15.38 6.68 1.62
N LEU A 99 -14.81 5.98 0.65
CA LEU A 99 -13.99 6.60 -0.39
C LEU A 99 -14.90 7.28 -1.43
N PRO A 100 -14.69 8.58 -1.73
CA PRO A 100 -15.46 9.24 -2.76
C PRO A 100 -15.26 8.58 -4.13
N CYS A 101 -16.34 8.45 -4.92
CA CYS A 101 -16.28 7.88 -6.27
C CYS A 101 -15.72 8.88 -7.31
N ILE A 102 -14.54 9.44 -7.05
CA ILE A 102 -13.82 10.31 -7.99
C ILE A 102 -12.96 9.43 -8.89
N ARG A 103 -13.15 9.55 -10.20
CA ARG A 103 -12.38 8.76 -11.17
C ARG A 103 -10.95 9.26 -11.28
N ASN A 104 -10.02 8.33 -11.40
CA ASN A 104 -8.63 8.63 -11.70
C ASN A 104 -8.50 9.30 -13.08
N ILE A 105 -7.48 10.14 -13.22
CA ILE A 105 -7.05 10.72 -14.51
C ILE A 105 -5.60 10.28 -14.72
N PRO A 106 -5.36 9.16 -15.41
CA PRO A 106 -4.01 8.58 -15.52
C PRO A 106 -2.96 9.53 -16.09
N ASP A 107 -3.33 10.40 -17.04
CA ASP A 107 -2.43 11.42 -17.60
C ASP A 107 -1.94 12.46 -16.58
N LYS A 108 -2.59 12.55 -15.41
CA LYS A 108 -2.23 13.48 -14.32
C LYS A 108 -1.64 12.79 -13.10
N PHE A 109 -2.19 11.62 -12.75
CA PHE A 109 -1.91 10.93 -11.49
C PHE A 109 -1.29 9.55 -11.69
N GLY A 110 -0.94 9.16 -12.92
CA GLY A 110 -0.47 7.81 -13.19
C GLY A 110 -1.57 6.75 -13.14
N THR A 111 -1.22 5.55 -13.59
CA THR A 111 -2.06 4.35 -13.45
C THR A 111 -1.93 3.78 -12.05
N GLN A 112 -3.00 3.15 -11.55
CA GLN A 112 -3.05 2.57 -10.21
C GLN A 112 -3.31 1.07 -10.37
N LEU A 113 -2.26 0.26 -10.21
CA LEU A 113 -2.27 -1.15 -10.62
C LEU A 113 -2.22 -2.09 -9.43
N VAL A 114 -3.14 -3.05 -9.44
CA VAL A 114 -3.10 -4.21 -8.55
C VAL A 114 -2.36 -5.33 -9.27
N ILE A 115 -1.33 -5.86 -8.64
CA ILE A 115 -0.42 -6.83 -9.25
C ILE A 115 -0.36 -8.12 -8.44
N ASP A 116 0.19 -9.18 -9.04
CA ASP A 116 0.67 -10.36 -8.32
C ASP A 116 2.18 -10.26 -8.03
N GLU A 117 2.74 -11.30 -7.40
CA GLU A 117 4.16 -11.38 -7.03
C GLU A 117 5.14 -11.30 -8.22
N ASN A 118 4.67 -11.43 -9.46
CA ASN A 118 5.47 -11.38 -10.68
C ASN A 118 5.15 -10.12 -11.53
N ASN A 119 4.51 -9.10 -10.95
CA ASN A 119 4.01 -7.91 -11.63
C ASN A 119 2.96 -8.17 -12.72
N ILE A 120 2.27 -9.33 -12.68
CA ILE A 120 1.11 -9.52 -13.56
C ILE A 120 -0.02 -8.64 -13.03
N ILE A 121 -0.48 -7.71 -13.88
CA ILE A 121 -1.60 -6.84 -13.56
C ILE A 121 -2.87 -7.69 -13.45
N THR A 122 -3.47 -7.70 -12.26
CA THR A 122 -4.72 -8.40 -11.96
C THR A 122 -5.92 -7.45 -12.03
N GLU A 123 -5.71 -6.16 -11.72
CA GLU A 123 -6.71 -5.10 -11.84
C GLU A 123 -6.05 -3.73 -12.03
N GLU A 124 -6.79 -2.79 -12.61
CA GLU A 124 -6.47 -1.37 -12.62
C GLU A 124 -7.61 -0.61 -11.92
N SER A 125 -7.29 0.20 -10.90
CA SER A 125 -8.28 1.00 -10.18
C SER A 125 -8.66 2.24 -10.98
N ASP A 126 -9.94 2.37 -11.33
CA ASP A 126 -10.48 3.55 -12.01
C ASP A 126 -10.90 4.67 -11.03
N ILE A 127 -10.89 4.40 -9.72
CA ILE A 127 -11.08 5.38 -8.65
C ILE A 127 -9.73 5.94 -8.20
N LEU A 128 -9.64 7.27 -8.04
CA LEU A 128 -8.44 7.93 -7.52
C LEU A 128 -8.23 7.53 -6.06
N LEU A 129 -7.07 6.98 -5.70
CA LEU A 129 -6.81 6.52 -4.34
C LEU A 129 -6.27 7.62 -3.41
N VAL A 130 -5.55 8.61 -3.94
CA VAL A 130 -5.04 9.77 -3.17
C VAL A 130 -6.14 10.83 -2.96
N GLN A 131 -7.08 10.53 -2.09
CA GLN A 131 -8.14 11.46 -1.69
C GLN A 131 -8.65 11.14 -0.27
N GLY A 132 -9.17 12.17 0.41
CA GLY A 132 -9.77 12.00 1.73
C GLY A 132 -11.03 11.14 1.70
N ILE A 133 -11.12 10.19 2.63
CA ILE A 133 -12.35 9.41 2.89
C ILE A 133 -13.33 10.20 3.77
N ASP A 134 -14.60 9.78 3.78
CA ASP A 134 -15.64 10.29 4.71
C ASP A 134 -15.44 9.74 6.13
N ALA A 135 -14.30 10.07 6.74
CA ALA A 135 -13.95 9.84 8.13
C ALA A 135 -12.94 10.89 8.62
N THR A 136 -13.01 11.25 9.90
CA THR A 136 -12.01 12.11 10.56
C THR A 136 -10.75 11.32 10.92
N ALA A 137 -9.66 12.03 11.24
CA ALA A 137 -8.44 11.39 11.71
C ALA A 137 -8.67 10.57 13.00
N ASP A 138 -9.51 11.07 13.91
CA ASP A 138 -9.86 10.38 15.15
C ASP A 138 -10.62 9.08 14.87
N GLU A 139 -11.58 9.08 13.94
CA GLU A 139 -12.32 7.86 13.55
C GLU A 139 -11.45 6.81 12.86
N ILE A 140 -10.33 7.20 12.26
CA ILE A 140 -9.38 6.28 11.60
C ILE A 140 -8.49 5.56 12.63
N VAL A 141 -8.19 6.21 13.77
CA VAL A 141 -7.26 5.66 14.79
C VAL A 141 -7.94 4.89 15.93
N ASP A 142 -9.27 4.98 16.04
CA ASP A 142 -10.09 4.30 17.07
C ASP A 142 -10.33 2.81 16.77
#